data_AF-A0A2X3J6Q9-F1
#
_entry.id   AF-A0A2X3J6Q9-F1
#
_cell.length_a   1.000
_cell.length_b   1.000
_cell.length_c   1.000
_cell.angle_alpha   90.00
_cell.angle_beta   90.00
_cell.angle_gamma   90.00
#
_symmetry.space_group_name_H-M   'P 1'
#
loop_
_entity.id
_entity.type
_entity.pdbx_description
1 polymer ?
#
loop_
_entity_poly.entity_id
_entity_poly.type
_entity_poly.pdbx_seq_one_letter_code
_entity_poly.pdbx_strand_id
1 'polypeptide(L)'
;MCSAIEFFISNHNDLHPGLARELYALRKKTFHERLEWKVECEDNQERDQFDNANTTYLMGMSEGQLFCGARFIDAKHPTMTDEIFYQYFNNISLPKNIPCCEITRLFLDKARRRRGKFTHSPRQ
;
A
#
# COMPACT_ATOMS: atom_id res chain seq x y z
N MET A 1 0.46 6.80 26.76
CA MET A 1 -0.41 7.50 25.80
C MET A 1 -0.69 6.54 24.65
N CYS A 2 -1.91 6.55 24.10
CA CYS A 2 -2.24 5.82 22.87
C CYS A 2 -1.65 6.64 21.72
N SER A 3 -0.83 6.02 20.87
CA SER A 3 -0.17 6.73 19.78
C SER A 3 -1.18 7.01 18.68
N ALA A 4 -1.31 8.25 18.23
CA ALA A 4 -2.16 8.61 17.10
C ALA A 4 -1.55 8.09 15.79
N ILE A 5 -2.41 7.81 14.81
CA ILE A 5 -1.99 7.53 13.43
C ILE A 5 -2.38 8.73 12.58
N GLU A 6 -1.39 9.37 11.98
CA GLU A 6 -1.57 10.48 11.06
C GLU A 6 -1.57 9.94 9.63
N PHE A 7 -2.68 10.16 8.92
CA PHE A 7 -2.80 9.74 7.52
C PHE A 7 -2.50 10.89 6.57
N PHE A 8 -1.77 10.57 5.52
CA PHE A 8 -1.46 11.51 4.44
C PHE A 8 -1.40 10.77 3.11
N ILE A 9 -1.55 11.54 2.04
CA ILE A 9 -1.51 11.07 0.66
C ILE A 9 -0.25 11.60 -0.01
N SER A 10 0.42 10.77 -0.80
CA SER A 10 1.58 11.17 -1.59
C SER A 10 1.56 10.46 -2.95
N ASN A 11 1.79 11.20 -4.02
CA ASN A 11 2.00 10.59 -5.34
C ASN A 11 3.41 10.01 -5.42
N HIS A 12 3.61 9.04 -6.29
CA HIS A 12 4.90 8.37 -6.43
C HIS A 12 6.05 9.32 -6.71
N ASN A 13 5.84 10.32 -7.58
CA ASN A 13 6.87 11.30 -7.94
C ASN A 13 7.23 12.25 -6.79
N ASP A 14 6.35 12.38 -5.80
CA ASP A 14 6.51 13.26 -4.64
C ASP A 14 7.08 12.52 -3.42
N LEU A 15 7.31 11.20 -3.53
CA LEU A 15 7.83 10.40 -2.42
C LEU A 15 9.28 10.77 -2.11
N HIS A 16 9.51 11.26 -0.90
CA HIS A 16 10.87 11.42 -0.38
C HIS A 16 11.60 10.05 -0.41
N PRO A 17 12.86 9.97 -0.89
CA PRO A 17 13.56 8.69 -1.07
C PRO A 17 13.66 7.84 0.20
N GLY A 18 13.78 8.47 1.37
CA GLY A 18 13.76 7.77 2.66
C GLY A 18 12.42 7.09 2.95
N LEU A 19 11.31 7.78 2.66
CA LEU A 19 9.96 7.26 2.84
C LEU A 19 9.64 6.16 1.83
N ALA A 20 10.05 6.33 0.58
CA ALA A 20 9.92 5.30 -0.46
C ALA A 20 10.61 3.99 -0.03
N ARG A 21 11.85 4.08 0.46
CA ARG A 21 12.59 2.92 0.97
C ARG A 21 11.88 2.25 2.15
N GLU A 22 11.35 3.04 3.10
CA GLU A 22 10.59 2.50 4.23
C GLU A 22 9.30 1.80 3.78
N LEU A 23 8.56 2.41 2.84
CA LEU A 23 7.36 1.85 2.24
C LEU A 23 7.64 0.49 1.59
N TYR A 24 8.61 0.41 0.68
CA TYR A 24 8.88 -0.82 -0.06
C TYR A 24 9.51 -1.91 0.82
N ALA A 25 10.28 -1.55 1.86
CA ALA A 25 10.77 -2.50 2.85
C ALA A 25 9.63 -3.08 3.71
N LEU A 26 8.66 -2.25 4.13
CA LEU A 26 7.49 -2.74 4.88
C LEU A 26 6.55 -3.60 4.03
N ARG A 27 6.44 -3.27 2.74
CA ARG A 27 5.74 -4.09 1.76
C ARG A 27 6.41 -5.46 1.60
N LYS A 28 7.74 -5.53 1.46
CA LYS A 28 8.48 -6.81 1.46
C LYS A 28 8.17 -7.64 2.70
N LYS A 29 8.33 -7.05 3.89
CA LYS A 29 8.01 -7.73 5.17
C LYS A 29 6.58 -8.25 5.21
N THR A 30 5.65 -7.54 4.58
CA THR A 30 4.23 -7.90 4.59
C THR A 30 3.90 -8.97 3.55
N PHE A 31 4.18 -8.70 2.28
CA PHE A 31 3.72 -9.52 1.16
C PHE A 31 4.64 -10.70 0.89
N HIS A 32 5.96 -10.49 0.96
CA HIS A 32 6.92 -11.56 0.75
C HIS A 32 7.15 -12.38 2.03
N GLU A 33 7.62 -11.76 3.11
CA GLU A 33 8.09 -12.52 4.29
C GLU A 33 6.95 -13.08 5.14
N ARG A 34 5.84 -12.35 5.31
CA ARG A 34 4.74 -12.74 6.21
C ARG A 34 3.61 -13.48 5.50
N LEU A 35 3.22 -13.00 4.33
CA LEU A 35 2.13 -13.60 3.55
C LEU A 35 2.63 -14.63 2.53
N GLU A 36 3.95 -14.72 2.33
CA GLU A 36 4.58 -15.69 1.41
C GLU A 36 4.04 -15.60 -0.02
N TRP A 37 3.63 -14.40 -0.44
CA TRP A 37 3.19 -14.18 -1.81
C TRP A 37 4.40 -14.23 -2.75
N LYS A 38 4.16 -14.77 -3.95
CA LYS A 38 5.14 -14.78 -5.04
C LYS A 38 5.21 -13.38 -5.69
N VAL A 39 5.89 -12.47 -5.00
CA VAL A 39 6.14 -11.09 -5.43
C VAL A 39 7.62 -10.87 -5.73
N GLU A 40 7.91 -9.92 -6.61
CA GLU A 40 9.29 -9.53 -6.92
C GLU A 40 9.87 -8.65 -5.82
N CYS A 41 11.14 -8.86 -5.51
CA CYS A 41 11.87 -8.08 -4.51
C CYS A 41 13.29 -7.82 -5.01
N GLU A 42 13.69 -6.55 -5.01
CA GLU A 42 15.03 -6.11 -5.38
C GLU A 42 15.57 -5.22 -4.25
N ASP A 43 16.85 -5.36 -3.89
CA ASP A 43 17.49 -4.55 -2.84
C ASP A 43 16.68 -4.43 -1.53
N ASN A 44 16.13 -5.56 -1.06
CA ASN A 44 15.26 -5.64 0.13
C ASN A 44 13.97 -4.82 0.07
N GLN A 45 13.48 -4.53 -1.13
CA GLN A 45 12.28 -3.73 -1.37
C GLN A 45 11.30 -4.51 -2.25
N GLU A 46 10.02 -4.54 -1.87
CA GLU A 46 8.96 -5.05 -2.75
C GLU A 46 8.38 -3.88 -3.53
N ARG A 47 8.58 -3.93 -4.85
CA ARG A 47 8.12 -2.96 -5.83
C ARG A 47 7.76 -3.72 -7.10
N ASP A 48 6.71 -3.30 -7.78
CA ASP A 48 6.32 -3.85 -9.08
C ASP A 48 6.13 -2.73 -10.13
N GLN A 49 5.74 -3.09 -11.35
CA GLN A 49 5.57 -2.12 -12.44
C GLN A 49 4.47 -1.08 -12.20
N PHE A 50 3.57 -1.34 -11.23
CA PHE A 50 2.47 -0.44 -10.87
C PHE A 50 2.89 0.59 -9.81
N ASP A 51 4.16 0.62 -9.41
CA ASP A 51 4.76 1.67 -8.59
C ASP A 51 5.44 2.71 -9.50
N ASN A 52 4.64 3.58 -10.12
CA ASN A 52 5.05 4.52 -11.16
C ASN A 52 4.34 5.88 -11.02
N ALA A 53 4.51 6.77 -12.01
CA ALA A 53 3.98 8.14 -11.97
C ALA A 53 2.44 8.25 -11.81
N ASN A 54 1.68 7.20 -12.13
CA ASN A 54 0.23 7.15 -11.98
C ASN A 54 -0.23 6.62 -10.61
N THR A 55 0.71 6.41 -9.69
CA THR A 55 0.45 5.77 -8.41
C THR A 55 0.34 6.81 -7.30
N THR A 56 -0.73 6.69 -6.51
CA THR A 56 -0.93 7.46 -5.29
C THR A 56 -0.91 6.51 -4.08
N TYR A 57 -0.25 6.91 -3.01
CA TYR A 57 -0.17 6.13 -1.78
C TYR A 57 -0.93 6.85 -0.66
N LEU A 58 -1.82 6.13 0.02
CA LEU A 58 -2.31 6.52 1.34
C LEU A 58 -1.40 5.88 2.37
N MET A 59 -0.81 6.68 3.23
CA MET A 59 0.13 6.21 4.25
C MET A 59 -0.31 6.70 5.63
N GLY A 60 -0.16 5.84 6.63
CA GLY A 60 -0.36 6.17 8.03
C GLY A 60 0.97 6.17 8.75
N MET A 61 1.32 7.27 9.42
CA MET A 61 2.50 7.40 10.26
C MET A 61 2.12 7.43 11.74
N SER A 62 2.99 6.90 12.59
CA SER A 62 2.88 7.04 14.03
C SER A 62 4.27 7.17 14.63
N GLU A 63 4.46 8.13 15.54
CA GLU A 63 5.75 8.41 16.18
C GLU A 63 6.90 8.60 15.16
N GLY A 64 6.61 9.27 14.04
CA GLY A 64 7.58 9.55 12.98
C GLY A 64 7.95 8.34 12.10
N GLN A 65 7.23 7.22 12.23
CA GLN A 65 7.52 5.97 11.53
C GLN A 65 6.33 5.50 10.68
N LEU A 66 6.57 5.00 9.47
CA LEU A 66 5.51 4.50 8.58
C LEU A 66 4.83 3.25 9.15
N PHE A 67 3.55 3.32 9.48
CA PHE A 67 2.84 2.27 10.19
C PHE A 67 2.00 1.36 9.30
N CYS A 68 1.31 1.96 8.33
CA CYS A 68 0.45 1.27 7.39
C CYS A 68 0.37 2.03 6.07
N GLY A 69 -0.21 1.39 5.06
CA GLY A 69 -0.51 2.06 3.81
C GLY A 69 -1.29 1.22 2.83
N ALA A 70 -1.70 1.86 1.74
CA ALA A 70 -2.35 1.27 0.60
C ALA A 70 -1.96 2.03 -0.67
N ARG A 71 -1.95 1.34 -1.81
CA ARG A 71 -1.67 1.89 -3.13
C ARG A 71 -2.98 2.09 -3.89
N PHE A 72 -3.09 3.23 -4.57
CA PHE A 72 -4.22 3.64 -5.40
C PHE A 72 -3.74 3.91 -6.83
N ILE A 73 -4.51 3.44 -7.80
CA ILE A 73 -4.30 3.70 -9.23
C ILE A 73 -5.66 4.07 -9.83
N ASP A 74 -5.77 5.22 -10.49
CA ASP A 74 -7.00 5.60 -11.20
C ASP A 74 -7.31 4.55 -12.29
N ALA A 75 -8.57 4.11 -12.37
CA ALA A 75 -9.05 3.09 -13.30
C ALA A 75 -8.82 3.44 -14.80
N LYS A 76 -8.47 4.69 -15.11
CA LYS A 76 -8.07 5.13 -16.45
C LYS A 76 -6.67 4.64 -16.85
N HIS A 77 -5.81 4.30 -15.89
CA HIS A 77 -4.48 3.76 -16.12
C HIS A 77 -4.48 2.23 -16.02
N PRO A 78 -3.45 1.53 -16.54
CA PRO A 78 -3.34 0.09 -16.37
C PRO A 78 -3.23 -0.30 -14.89
N THR A 79 -4.05 -1.25 -14.46
CA THR A 79 -4.15 -1.74 -13.08
C THR A 79 -3.73 -3.20 -12.96
N MET A 80 -3.56 -3.71 -11.73
CA MET A 80 -3.28 -5.14 -11.54
C MET A 80 -4.43 -6.01 -12.02
N THR A 81 -5.67 -5.54 -11.86
CA THR A 81 -6.87 -6.18 -12.37
C THR A 81 -6.82 -6.32 -13.88
N ASP A 82 -6.43 -5.26 -14.60
CA ASP A 82 -6.38 -5.25 -16.06
C ASP A 82 -5.22 -6.08 -16.64
N GLU A 83 -4.08 -6.14 -15.97
CA GLU A 83 -2.87 -6.75 -16.54
C GLU A 83 -2.50 -8.12 -15.95
N ILE A 84 -2.70 -8.33 -14.65
CA ILE A 84 -2.24 -9.54 -13.94
C ILE A 84 -3.39 -10.50 -13.68
N PHE A 85 -4.53 -9.96 -13.22
CA PHE A 85 -5.65 -10.77 -12.77
C PHE A 85 -6.80 -10.86 -13.77
N TYR A 86 -6.65 -10.31 -14.98
CA TYR A 86 -7.72 -10.23 -15.98
C TYR A 86 -8.40 -11.58 -16.24
N GLN A 87 -7.64 -12.67 -16.28
CA GLN A 87 -8.15 -14.03 -16.51
C GLN A 87 -9.11 -14.54 -15.43
N TYR A 88 -9.09 -13.95 -14.23
CA TYR A 88 -9.99 -14.29 -13.13
C TYR A 88 -11.29 -13.48 -13.16
N PHE A 89 -11.39 -12.51 -14.07
CA PHE A 89 -12.57 -11.67 -14.25
C PHE A 89 -13.24 -11.99 -15.58
N ASN A 90 -14.56 -12.24 -15.55
CA ASN A 90 -15.36 -12.50 -16.76
C ASN A 90 -15.62 -11.20 -17.54
N ASN A 91 -14.59 -10.65 -18.19
CA ASN A 91 -14.65 -9.39 -18.95
C ASN A 91 -15.11 -8.17 -18.12
N ILE A 92 -14.81 -8.16 -16.81
CA ILE A 92 -15.05 -6.98 -15.98
C ILE A 92 -13.89 -6.01 -16.19
N SER A 93 -14.17 -4.84 -16.76
CA SER A 93 -13.26 -3.70 -16.78
C SER A 93 -13.67 -2.70 -15.71
N LEU A 94 -12.70 -2.08 -15.03
CA LEU A 94 -12.99 -1.00 -14.10
C LEU A 94 -13.69 0.18 -14.83
N PRO A 95 -14.73 0.81 -14.24
CA PRO A 95 -15.40 1.96 -14.85
C PRO A 95 -14.44 3.13 -15.09
N LYS A 96 -14.32 3.58 -16.34
CA LYS A 96 -13.41 4.69 -16.75
C LYS A 96 -14.13 6.03 -16.89
N ASN A 97 -15.46 6.02 -16.92
CA ASN A 97 -16.33 7.19 -17.12
C ASN A 97 -16.78 7.86 -15.81
N ILE A 98 -16.45 7.28 -14.66
CA ILE A 98 -16.72 7.83 -13.33
C ILE A 98 -15.42 7.82 -12.51
N PRO A 99 -15.30 8.64 -11.44
CA PRO A 99 -14.18 8.55 -10.52
C PRO A 99 -14.12 7.14 -9.89
N CYS A 100 -13.10 6.36 -10.28
CA CYS A 100 -12.89 5.00 -9.84
C CYS A 100 -11.37 4.74 -9.72
N CYS A 101 -10.97 3.96 -8.72
CA CYS A 101 -9.58 3.57 -8.53
C CYS A 101 -9.47 2.13 -8.06
N GLU A 102 -8.39 1.46 -8.45
CA GLU A 102 -7.98 0.19 -7.87
C GLU A 102 -7.17 0.44 -6.60
N ILE A 103 -7.48 -0.31 -5.53
CA ILE A 103 -6.69 -0.34 -4.31
C ILE A 103 -5.93 -1.65 -4.22
N THR A 104 -4.62 -1.57 -4.09
CA THR A 104 -3.73 -2.73 -3.90
C THR A 104 -2.77 -2.51 -2.74
N ARG A 105 -2.04 -3.56 -2.37
CA ARG A 105 -0.96 -3.50 -1.37
C ARG A 105 -1.40 -2.88 -0.04
N LEU A 106 -2.55 -3.29 0.48
CA LEU A 106 -2.99 -2.89 1.83
C LEU A 106 -2.12 -3.60 2.88
N PHE A 107 -1.41 -2.84 3.71
CA PHE A 107 -0.54 -3.40 4.74
C PHE A 107 -0.61 -2.64 6.06
N LEU A 108 -0.18 -3.35 7.11
CA LEU A 108 -0.07 -2.88 8.48
C LEU A 108 1.15 -3.55 9.11
N ASP A 109 2.07 -2.76 9.67
CA ASP A 109 3.20 -3.28 10.43
C ASP A 109 2.69 -3.84 11.78
N LYS A 110 2.48 -5.16 11.80
CA LYS A 110 2.02 -5.89 12.99
C LYS A 110 3.03 -5.81 14.15
N ALA A 111 4.33 -5.70 13.88
CA ALA A 111 5.33 -5.59 14.94
C ALA A 111 5.24 -4.21 15.61
N ARG A 112 5.12 -3.14 14.81
CA ARG A 112 4.83 -1.79 15.34
C ARG A 112 3.50 -1.76 16.06
N ARG A 113 2.45 -2.43 15.56
CA ARG A 113 1.14 -2.48 16.23
C ARG A 113 1.20 -3.14 17.60
N ARG A 114 2.00 -4.20 17.77
CA ARG A 114 2.18 -4.87 19.07
C ARG A 114 2.99 -4.05 20.07
N ARG A 115 3.95 -3.25 19.58
CA ARG A 115 4.80 -2.38 20.41
C ARG A 115 4.10 -1.08 20.79
N GLY A 116 3.39 -0.47 19.84
CA GLY A 116 2.56 0.69 20.09
C GLY A 116 1.38 0.32 20.96
N LYS A 117 1.05 1.15 21.94
CA LYS A 117 -0.18 1.01 22.74
C LYS A 117 -1.40 1.44 21.92
N PHE A 118 -1.59 0.90 20.72
CA PHE A 118 -2.81 1.09 19.94
C PHE A 118 -3.90 0.22 20.55
N THR A 119 -4.45 0.68 21.69
CA THR A 119 -5.47 -0.05 22.41
C THR A 119 -6.77 -0.04 21.61
N HIS A 120 -7.36 -1.22 21.44
CA HIS A 120 -8.73 -1.33 20.97
C HIS A 120 -9.64 -0.69 22.02
N SER A 121 -10.13 0.53 21.78
CA SER A 121 -11.31 1.00 22.50
C SER A 121 -12.48 0.16 21.97
N PRO A 122 -13.13 -0.69 22.77
CA PRO A 122 -14.40 -1.26 22.36
C PRO A 122 -15.31 -0.08 22.04
N ARG A 123 -15.95 -0.09 20.86
CA ARG A 123 -16.95 0.92 20.54
C ARG A 123 -17.98 0.90 21.67
N GLN A 124 -18.19 2.05 22.31
CA GLN A 124 -19.36 2.28 23.15
C GLN A 124 -20.62 2.20 22.30
#